data_AF-A1UJS3-F1
#
_entry.id   AF-A1UJS3-F1
#
_cell.length_a   1.000
_cell.length_b   1.000
_cell.length_c   1.000
_cell.angle_alpha   90.00
_cell.angle_beta   90.00
_cell.angle_gamma   90.00
#
_symmetry.space_group_name_H-M   'P 1'
#
loop_
_entity.id
_entity.type
_entity.pdbx_description
1 polymer ?
#
loop_
_entity_poly.entity_id
_entity_poly.type
_entity_poly.pdbx_seq_one_letter_code
_entity_poly.pdbx_strand_id
1 'polypeptide(L)'
;MLVGPVSAYRSPALSQMETDNRMSDYAPLYGEVWGDPRWRQLSKTAQWLYLMLMSSPSRNAAGIVQMQPIGWANCAVDATVDEMHDAIGELVAQRYIDVDDDTQEVILLGFIENDAIRNPTFYVSSLKHARNCQSPRLRAVLFKAVQGVHPPDLSCFKAEKVRERRQAGIDAAYDAFAERVQRDAAADLNLPAVTFNSSPLPASVAATTTASVTTTTTRGDAMGDAMGDQTMGHRMGDAMGDVMCSMHPDQPAVDGSKWCADCLERERRWQGQS
;
A
#
# COMPACT_ATOMS: atom_id res chain seq x y z
N MET A 1 -7.62 45.53 10.48
CA MET A 1 -7.16 44.13 10.44
C MET A 1 -7.42 43.62 9.04
N LEU A 2 -6.39 43.55 8.20
CA LEU A 2 -6.49 43.03 6.83
C LEU A 2 -6.08 41.55 6.87
N VAL A 3 -7.06 40.66 6.73
CA VAL A 3 -6.81 39.25 6.43
C VAL A 3 -6.60 39.19 4.92
N GLY A 4 -5.34 39.11 4.50
CA GLY A 4 -5.00 38.87 3.10
C GLY A 4 -5.44 37.45 2.69
N PRO A 5 -5.79 37.23 1.41
CA PRO A 5 -6.14 35.90 0.93
C PRO A 5 -4.95 34.96 1.11
N VAL A 6 -5.23 33.73 1.57
CA VAL A 6 -4.25 32.64 1.62
C VAL A 6 -3.92 32.29 0.17
N SER A 7 -2.91 32.96 -0.37
CA SER A 7 -2.30 32.58 -1.64
C SER A 7 -1.78 31.16 -1.46
N ALA A 8 -2.46 30.19 -2.06
CA ALA A 8 -1.97 28.82 -2.11
C ALA A 8 -0.56 28.87 -2.68
N TYR A 9 0.43 28.51 -1.88
CA TYR A 9 1.83 28.53 -2.26
C TYR A 9 2.06 27.48 -3.35
N ARG A 10 1.77 27.83 -4.61
CA ARG A 10 2.02 26.98 -5.77
C ARG A 10 3.46 27.24 -6.17
N SER A 11 4.37 26.38 -5.70
CA SER A 11 5.79 26.47 -6.05
C SER A 11 5.93 26.53 -7.58
N PRO A 12 6.65 27.51 -8.17
CA PRO A 12 6.76 27.68 -9.62
C PRO A 12 7.29 26.44 -10.35
N ALA A 13 8.06 25.59 -9.66
CA ALA A 13 8.59 24.34 -10.20
C ALA A 13 7.51 23.28 -10.48
N LEU A 14 6.33 23.38 -9.86
CA LEU A 14 5.25 22.39 -9.99
C LEU A 14 4.24 22.74 -11.11
N SER A 15 4.34 23.90 -11.75
CA SER A 15 3.37 24.30 -12.79
C SER A 15 3.73 23.80 -14.19
N GLN A 16 4.98 23.37 -14.44
CA GLN A 16 5.44 22.94 -15.77
C GLN A 16 5.49 21.42 -15.96
N MET A 17 5.26 20.61 -14.93
CA MET A 17 5.20 19.13 -15.01
C MET A 17 3.76 18.63 -15.15
N GLU A 18 2.91 19.39 -15.84
CA GLU A 18 1.50 19.07 -15.98
C GLU A 18 1.29 18.05 -17.11
N THR A 19 1.08 16.79 -16.71
CA THR A 19 0.44 15.64 -17.42
C THR A 19 1.25 14.36 -17.64
N ASP A 20 2.42 14.18 -17.00
CA ASP A 20 3.10 12.88 -17.02
C ASP A 20 3.14 12.25 -15.61
N ASN A 21 2.36 11.17 -15.43
CA ASN A 21 2.38 10.21 -14.32
C ASN A 21 2.68 10.71 -12.87
N ARG A 22 1.80 11.55 -12.30
CA ARG A 22 1.82 11.99 -10.88
C ARG A 22 1.75 10.89 -9.82
N MET A 23 1.64 9.62 -10.22
CA MET A 23 1.55 8.50 -9.28
C MET A 23 2.90 8.21 -8.60
N SER A 24 4.01 8.67 -9.19
CA SER A 24 5.35 8.59 -8.59
C SER A 24 5.62 9.65 -7.52
N ASP A 25 4.74 10.65 -7.38
CA ASP A 25 4.94 11.78 -6.45
C ASP A 25 4.49 11.46 -5.01
N TYR A 26 3.79 10.33 -4.82
CA TYR A 26 3.22 9.93 -3.54
C TYR A 26 3.89 8.65 -3.03
N ALA A 27 4.41 8.72 -1.81
CA ALA A 27 4.88 7.56 -1.08
C ALA A 27 3.91 7.19 0.04
N PRO A 28 3.55 5.90 0.19
CA PRO A 28 2.71 5.48 1.31
C PRO A 28 3.50 5.60 2.61
N LEU A 29 2.97 6.35 3.57
CA LEU A 29 3.41 6.35 4.96
C LEU A 29 2.36 5.63 5.79
N TYR A 30 2.78 4.58 6.51
CA TYR A 30 1.86 3.76 7.30
C TYR A 30 1.52 4.46 8.61
N GLY A 31 0.26 4.91 8.76
CA GLY A 31 -0.21 5.56 9.99
C GLY A 31 -0.06 4.67 11.24
N GLU A 32 -0.04 3.35 11.07
CA GLU A 32 0.18 2.38 12.14
C GLU A 32 1.54 2.54 12.83
N VAL A 33 2.53 3.13 12.14
CA VAL A 33 3.87 3.35 12.70
C VAL A 33 3.83 4.18 13.99
N TRP A 34 2.91 5.14 14.08
CA TRP A 34 2.76 5.99 15.26
C TRP A 34 2.24 5.25 16.49
N GLY A 35 1.55 4.12 16.29
CA GLY A 35 1.09 3.23 17.36
C GLY A 35 2.16 2.26 17.86
N ASP A 36 3.21 2.00 17.08
CA ASP A 36 4.25 1.03 17.41
C ASP A 36 5.10 1.53 18.60
N PRO A 37 5.18 0.78 19.72
CA PRO A 37 6.06 1.13 20.84
C PRO A 37 7.54 1.21 20.48
N ARG A 38 8.01 0.46 19.46
CA ARG A 38 9.40 0.50 19.00
C ARG A 38 9.69 1.81 18.27
N TRP A 39 8.75 2.30 17.47
CA TRP A 39 8.86 3.59 16.78
C TRP A 39 9.07 4.74 17.76
N ARG A 40 8.29 4.73 18.86
CA ARG A 40 8.38 5.76 19.91
C ARG A 40 9.69 5.72 20.71
N GLN A 41 10.50 4.68 20.57
CA GLN A 41 11.82 4.57 21.20
C GLN A 41 12.95 5.06 20.31
N LEU A 42 12.69 5.30 19.02
CA LEU A 42 13.68 5.85 18.08
C LEU A 42 13.95 7.31 18.36
N SER A 43 15.17 7.75 18.08
CA SER A 43 15.52 9.16 18.03
C SER A 43 14.74 9.88 16.92
N LYS A 44 14.63 11.20 17.04
CA LYS A 44 13.98 12.04 16.02
C LYS A 44 14.65 11.88 14.67
N THR A 45 15.99 11.77 14.65
CA THR A 45 16.77 11.59 13.44
C THR A 45 16.51 10.24 12.79
N ALA A 46 16.42 9.16 13.58
CA ALA A 46 16.05 7.84 13.07
C ALA A 46 14.63 7.81 12.49
N GLN A 47 13.65 8.41 13.18
CA GLN A 47 12.29 8.54 12.65
C GLN A 47 12.26 9.35 11.35
N TRP A 48 12.94 10.48 11.31
CA TRP A 48 13.03 11.34 10.13
C TRP A 48 13.69 10.61 8.96
N LEU A 49 14.82 9.94 9.19
CA LEU A 49 15.54 9.18 8.17
C LEU A 49 14.65 8.09 7.57
N TYR A 50 13.92 7.33 8.38
CA TYR A 50 12.99 6.32 7.89
C TYR A 50 11.90 6.92 6.99
N LEU A 51 11.28 8.03 7.41
CA LEU A 51 10.27 8.71 6.60
C LEU A 51 10.85 9.23 5.27
N MET A 52 12.07 9.76 5.30
CA MET A 52 12.80 10.19 4.11
C MET A 52 13.04 9.03 3.16
N LEU A 53 13.54 7.88 3.65
CA LEU A 53 13.76 6.67 2.84
C LEU A 53 12.44 6.14 2.24
N MET A 54 11.35 6.21 3.00
CA MET A 54 10.02 5.87 2.51
C MET A 54 9.53 6.82 1.40
N SER A 55 9.95 8.08 1.39
CA SER A 55 9.61 9.03 0.32
C SER A 55 10.68 9.18 -0.77
N SER A 56 11.77 8.42 -0.69
CA SER A 56 12.93 8.63 -1.55
C SER A 56 12.63 8.27 -3.00
N PRO A 57 13.01 9.12 -3.97
CA PRO A 57 12.84 8.84 -5.40
C PRO A 57 13.73 7.70 -5.89
N SER A 58 14.82 7.38 -5.18
CA SER A 58 15.71 6.26 -5.53
C SER A 58 15.19 4.90 -5.05
N ARG A 59 14.09 4.87 -4.29
CA ARG A 59 13.48 3.63 -3.80
C ARG A 59 12.78 2.89 -4.94
N ASN A 60 13.02 1.59 -5.04
CA ASN A 60 12.33 0.74 -6.01
C ASN A 60 11.05 0.08 -5.45
N ALA A 61 10.34 -0.66 -6.30
CA ALA A 61 9.09 -1.35 -5.93
C ALA A 61 9.26 -2.44 -4.85
N ALA A 62 10.48 -2.89 -4.56
CA ALA A 62 10.76 -3.84 -3.48
C ALA A 62 11.09 -3.16 -2.15
N GLY A 63 11.13 -1.83 -2.11
CA GLY A 63 11.54 -1.08 -0.92
C GLY A 63 13.06 -1.06 -0.72
N ILE A 64 13.84 -1.32 -1.77
CA ILE A 64 15.30 -1.23 -1.75
C ILE A 64 15.70 0.21 -2.11
N VAL A 65 16.64 0.76 -1.35
CA VAL A 65 17.23 2.08 -1.53
C VAL A 65 18.75 1.95 -1.54
N GLN A 66 19.42 2.75 -2.36
CA GLN A 66 20.89 2.82 -2.32
C GLN A 66 21.36 3.57 -1.07
N MET A 67 22.37 3.02 -0.39
CA MET A 67 23.00 3.64 0.78
C MET A 67 23.68 4.94 0.38
N GLN A 68 23.20 6.09 0.89
CA GLN A 68 23.72 7.42 0.55
C GLN A 68 23.73 8.37 1.76
N PRO A 69 24.50 8.10 2.84
CA PRO A 69 24.44 8.87 4.08
C PRO A 69 24.79 10.35 3.90
N ILE A 70 25.76 10.65 3.03
CA ILE A 70 26.13 12.03 2.66
C ILE A 70 24.96 12.73 1.95
N GLY A 71 24.30 12.01 1.02
CA GLY A 71 23.14 12.54 0.30
C GLY A 71 21.97 12.83 1.25
N TRP A 72 21.75 11.97 2.24
CA TRP A 72 20.69 12.12 3.23
C TRP A 72 20.96 13.26 4.21
N ALA A 73 22.21 13.40 4.68
CA ALA A 73 22.60 14.54 5.51
C ALA A 73 22.38 15.87 4.78
N ASN A 74 22.67 15.94 3.48
CA ASN A 74 22.45 17.15 2.67
C ASN A 74 20.95 17.51 2.50
N CYS A 75 20.00 16.66 2.91
CA CYS A 75 18.58 16.98 2.86
C CYS A 75 18.11 17.91 3.99
N ALA A 76 18.92 18.13 5.03
CA ALA A 76 18.60 19.04 6.14
C ALA A 76 19.84 19.81 6.59
N VAL A 77 19.66 21.09 6.94
CA VAL A 77 20.77 22.00 7.29
C VAL A 77 21.51 21.59 8.56
N ASP A 78 20.80 20.92 9.46
CA ASP A 78 21.24 20.51 10.79
C ASP A 78 21.58 19.02 10.87
N ALA A 79 21.41 18.26 9.77
CA ALA A 79 21.74 16.85 9.72
C ALA A 79 23.23 16.63 9.38
N THR A 80 23.86 15.74 10.14
CA THR A 80 25.26 15.34 9.92
C THR A 80 25.35 13.89 9.44
N VAL A 81 26.47 13.55 8.78
CA VAL A 81 26.70 12.18 8.28
C VAL A 81 26.80 11.18 9.43
N ASP A 82 27.43 11.57 10.54
CA ASP A 82 27.55 10.72 11.73
C ASP A 82 26.18 10.41 12.33
N GLU A 83 25.30 11.41 12.44
CA GLU A 83 23.92 11.19 12.87
C GLU A 83 23.13 10.28 11.91
N MET A 84 23.44 10.28 10.61
CA MET A 84 22.80 9.34 9.68
C MET A 84 23.24 7.90 9.97
N HIS A 85 24.53 7.68 10.27
CA HIS A 85 25.03 6.35 10.64
C HIS A 85 24.44 5.86 11.96
N ASP A 86 24.35 6.74 12.97
CA ASP A 86 23.71 6.41 14.25
C ASP A 86 22.22 6.06 14.04
N ALA A 87 21.51 6.86 13.25
CA ALA A 87 20.12 6.63 12.88
C ALA A 87 19.91 5.29 12.14
N ILE A 88 20.82 4.92 11.22
CA ILE A 88 20.80 3.60 10.56
C ILE A 88 20.93 2.49 11.61
N GLY A 89 21.88 2.62 12.53
CA GLY A 89 22.09 1.65 13.62
C GLY A 89 20.84 1.45 14.47
N GLU A 90 20.17 2.54 14.86
CA GLU A 90 18.90 2.49 15.60
C GLU A 90 17.79 1.77 14.81
N LEU A 91 17.63 2.11 13.52
CA LEU A 91 16.61 1.53 12.65
C LEU A 91 16.84 0.03 12.41
N VAL A 92 18.09 -0.39 12.25
CA VAL A 92 18.47 -1.82 12.13
C VAL A 92 18.21 -2.56 13.44
N ALA A 93 18.55 -1.96 14.58
CA ALA A 93 18.31 -2.54 15.90
C ALA A 93 16.81 -2.77 16.15
N GLN A 94 15.96 -1.81 15.75
CA GLN A 94 14.50 -1.90 15.89
C GLN A 94 13.79 -2.65 14.75
N ARG A 95 14.53 -3.15 13.75
CA ARG A 95 14.02 -3.91 12.60
C ARG A 95 13.06 -3.13 11.70
N TYR A 96 13.33 -1.84 11.49
CA TYR A 96 12.66 -1.04 10.45
C TYR A 96 13.38 -1.16 9.10
N ILE A 97 14.70 -1.29 9.14
CA ILE A 97 15.53 -1.47 7.95
C ILE A 97 16.52 -2.62 8.15
N ASP A 98 17.10 -3.10 7.06
CA ASP A 98 18.30 -3.93 7.06
C ASP A 98 19.27 -3.39 5.99
N VAL A 99 20.57 -3.50 6.25
CA VAL A 99 21.61 -2.82 5.46
C VAL A 99 22.76 -3.75 5.12
N ASP A 100 23.29 -3.64 3.91
CA ASP A 100 24.50 -4.33 3.49
C ASP A 100 25.52 -3.29 3.02
N ASP A 101 26.57 -3.13 3.83
CA ASP A 101 27.64 -2.17 3.57
C ASP A 101 28.52 -2.58 2.38
N ASP A 102 28.63 -3.88 2.06
CA ASP A 102 29.45 -4.32 0.93
C ASP A 102 28.79 -3.96 -0.40
N THR A 103 27.47 -4.10 -0.48
CA THR A 103 26.70 -3.76 -1.70
C THR A 103 26.10 -2.37 -1.68
N GLN A 104 26.24 -1.63 -0.57
CA GLN A 104 25.68 -0.29 -0.38
C GLN A 104 24.15 -0.27 -0.63
N GLU A 105 23.45 -1.29 -0.13
CA GLU A 105 21.99 -1.42 -0.26
C GLU A 105 21.30 -1.37 1.11
N VAL A 106 20.15 -0.71 1.16
CA VAL A 106 19.24 -0.66 2.31
C VAL A 106 17.89 -1.20 1.89
N ILE A 107 17.30 -2.07 2.71
CA ILE A 107 15.92 -2.52 2.52
C ILE A 107 15.01 -1.95 3.60
N LEU A 108 13.81 -1.55 3.20
CA LEU A 108 12.73 -1.17 4.10
C LEU A 108 11.92 -2.42 4.46
N LEU A 109 12.02 -2.86 5.71
CA LEU A 109 11.34 -4.06 6.18
C LEU A 109 9.82 -3.84 6.22
N GLY A 110 9.06 -4.87 5.83
CA GLY A 110 7.60 -4.81 5.75
C GLY A 110 7.02 -4.04 4.55
N PHE A 111 7.86 -3.43 3.69
CA PHE A 111 7.36 -2.64 2.55
C PHE A 111 6.54 -3.49 1.55
N ILE A 112 7.09 -4.65 1.16
CA ILE A 112 6.40 -5.58 0.25
C ILE A 112 5.11 -6.12 0.89
N GLU A 113 5.14 -6.45 2.17
CA GLU A 113 4.00 -7.01 2.89
C GLU A 113 2.83 -6.02 2.95
N ASN A 114 3.12 -4.73 3.13
CA ASN A 114 2.10 -3.70 3.32
C ASN A 114 1.58 -3.10 2.00
N ASP A 115 2.42 -2.99 0.97
CA ASP A 115 2.10 -2.27 -0.26
C ASP A 115 1.96 -3.19 -1.48
N ALA A 116 2.89 -4.14 -1.64
CA ALA A 116 2.95 -4.96 -2.85
C ALA A 116 1.73 -5.88 -3.01
N ILE A 117 1.17 -6.39 -1.91
CA ILE A 117 -0.01 -7.28 -1.94
C ILE A 117 -1.27 -6.61 -2.51
N ARG A 118 -1.38 -5.29 -2.42
CA ARG A 118 -2.60 -4.54 -2.80
C ARG A 118 -2.79 -4.46 -4.31
N ASN A 119 -1.70 -4.55 -5.08
CA ASN A 119 -1.73 -4.45 -6.52
C ASN A 119 -0.85 -5.54 -7.15
N PRO A 120 -1.44 -6.52 -7.86
CA PRO A 120 -0.71 -7.63 -8.47
C PRO A 120 0.38 -7.20 -9.46
N THR A 121 0.19 -6.08 -10.17
CA THR A 121 1.19 -5.54 -11.09
C THR A 121 2.38 -4.98 -10.31
N PHE A 122 2.09 -4.29 -9.21
CA PHE A 122 3.12 -3.77 -8.31
C PHE A 122 3.88 -4.93 -7.66
N TYR A 123 3.18 -5.97 -7.19
CA TYR A 123 3.78 -7.20 -6.66
C TYR A 123 4.78 -7.86 -7.61
N VAL A 124 4.40 -8.06 -8.89
CA VAL A 124 5.33 -8.61 -9.90
C VAL A 124 6.56 -7.72 -10.08
N SER A 125 6.39 -6.39 -10.03
CA SER A 125 7.52 -5.45 -10.06
C SER A 125 8.40 -5.60 -8.83
N SER A 126 7.82 -5.68 -7.63
CA SER A 126 8.53 -5.91 -6.37
C SER A 126 9.35 -7.20 -6.41
N LEU A 127 8.78 -8.32 -6.88
CA LEU A 127 9.50 -9.59 -7.03
C LEU A 127 10.73 -9.47 -7.95
N LYS A 128 10.56 -8.78 -9.10
CA LYS A 128 11.67 -8.55 -10.04
C LYS A 128 12.78 -7.71 -9.42
N HIS A 129 12.44 -6.65 -8.70
CA HIS A 129 13.41 -5.81 -8.01
C HIS A 129 14.10 -6.55 -6.86
N ALA A 130 13.35 -7.32 -6.07
CA ALA A 130 13.90 -8.15 -4.99
C ALA A 130 14.89 -9.20 -5.53
N ARG A 131 14.58 -9.85 -6.65
CA ARG A 131 15.49 -10.77 -7.34
C ARG A 131 16.77 -10.09 -7.83
N ASN A 132 16.68 -8.82 -8.21
CA ASN A 132 17.79 -8.02 -8.75
C ASN A 132 18.56 -7.24 -7.67
N CYS A 133 18.15 -7.31 -6.39
CA CYS A 133 18.96 -6.89 -5.26
C CYS A 133 20.36 -7.46 -5.42
N GLN A 134 21.40 -6.68 -5.15
CA GLN A 134 22.78 -7.14 -5.32
C GLN A 134 23.21 -8.03 -4.16
N SER A 135 22.91 -7.63 -2.92
CA SER A 135 23.22 -8.38 -1.71
C SER A 135 22.51 -9.74 -1.66
N PRO A 136 23.24 -10.88 -1.65
CA PRO A 136 22.64 -12.19 -1.40
C PRO A 136 21.92 -12.25 -0.06
N ARG A 137 22.49 -11.61 0.97
CA ARG A 137 21.93 -11.58 2.33
C ARG A 137 20.58 -10.87 2.36
N LEU A 138 20.50 -9.64 1.85
CA LEU A 138 19.25 -8.88 1.81
C LEU A 138 18.22 -9.53 0.88
N ARG A 139 18.68 -10.13 -0.22
CA ARG A 139 17.82 -10.90 -1.13
C ARG A 139 17.16 -12.09 -0.45
N ALA A 140 17.86 -12.81 0.43
CA ALA A 140 17.26 -13.88 1.24
C ALA A 140 16.24 -13.33 2.26
N VAL A 141 16.51 -12.17 2.87
CA VAL A 141 15.57 -11.51 3.77
C VAL A 141 14.27 -11.11 3.04
N LEU A 142 14.40 -10.51 1.85
CA LEU A 142 13.25 -10.15 1.01
C LEU A 142 12.46 -11.38 0.57
N PHE A 143 13.14 -12.48 0.23
CA PHE A 143 12.47 -13.73 -0.15
C PHE A 143 11.61 -14.28 0.98
N LYS A 144 12.11 -14.22 2.22
CA LYS A 144 11.35 -14.63 3.41
C LYS A 144 10.10 -13.77 3.62
N ALA A 145 10.20 -12.45 3.43
CA ALA A 145 9.04 -11.56 3.53
C ALA A 145 7.99 -11.89 2.46
N VAL A 146 8.43 -12.11 1.23
CA VAL A 146 7.56 -12.49 0.10
C VAL A 146 6.85 -13.83 0.35
N GLN A 147 7.53 -14.82 0.93
CA GLN A 147 6.94 -16.12 1.28
C GLN A 147 5.74 -16.01 2.20
N GLY A 148 5.71 -15.02 3.11
CA GLY A 148 4.61 -14.81 4.04
C GLY A 148 3.33 -14.26 3.39
N VAL A 149 3.46 -13.65 2.19
CA VAL A 149 2.35 -12.97 1.50
C VAL A 149 2.00 -13.59 0.14
N HIS A 150 2.78 -14.58 -0.31
CA HIS A 150 2.53 -15.29 -1.56
C HIS A 150 1.55 -16.48 -1.34
N PRO A 151 0.59 -16.72 -2.25
CA PRO A 151 0.19 -15.84 -3.35
C PRO A 151 -0.65 -14.64 -2.85
N PRO A 152 -0.55 -13.47 -3.50
CA PRO A 152 -1.32 -12.30 -3.11
C PRO A 152 -2.82 -12.50 -3.40
N ASP A 153 -3.70 -11.85 -2.63
CA ASP A 153 -5.14 -11.89 -2.90
C ASP A 153 -5.50 -11.12 -4.18
N LEU A 154 -6.09 -11.82 -5.14
CA LEU A 154 -6.52 -11.30 -6.44
C LEU A 154 -8.03 -11.00 -6.51
N SER A 155 -8.71 -10.88 -5.37
CA SER A 155 -10.16 -10.66 -5.26
C SER A 155 -10.69 -9.44 -6.03
N CYS A 156 -9.84 -8.45 -6.32
CA CYS A 156 -10.21 -7.25 -7.07
C CYS A 156 -10.50 -7.49 -8.57
N PHE A 157 -10.18 -8.67 -9.12
CA PHE A 157 -10.47 -9.02 -10.51
C PHE A 157 -11.66 -10.00 -10.58
N LYS A 158 -12.77 -9.60 -11.20
CA LYS A 158 -13.97 -10.46 -11.31
C LYS A 158 -13.84 -11.55 -12.38
N ALA A 159 -13.18 -11.24 -13.50
CA ALA A 159 -13.07 -12.18 -14.63
C ALA A 159 -12.02 -13.26 -14.34
N GLU A 160 -12.45 -14.52 -14.30
CA GLU A 160 -11.60 -15.67 -13.98
C GLU A 160 -10.34 -15.76 -14.83
N LYS A 161 -10.48 -15.70 -16.17
CA LYS A 161 -9.34 -15.70 -17.10
C LYS A 161 -8.30 -14.61 -16.81
N VAL A 162 -8.74 -13.44 -16.32
CA VAL A 162 -7.83 -12.34 -15.96
C VAL A 162 -7.08 -12.68 -14.68
N ARG A 163 -7.76 -13.27 -13.69
CA ARG A 163 -7.14 -13.74 -12.45
C ARG A 163 -6.09 -14.81 -12.74
N GLU A 164 -6.44 -15.84 -13.52
CA GLU A 164 -5.53 -16.92 -13.90
C GLU A 164 -4.27 -16.40 -14.60
N ARG A 165 -4.43 -15.53 -15.60
CA ARG A 165 -3.29 -14.93 -16.31
C ARG A 165 -2.39 -14.11 -15.38
N ARG A 166 -2.97 -13.38 -14.42
CA ARG A 166 -2.22 -12.59 -13.44
C ARG A 166 -1.50 -13.48 -12.44
N GLN A 167 -2.18 -14.51 -11.94
CA GLN A 167 -1.61 -15.50 -11.04
C GLN A 167 -0.41 -16.19 -11.70
N ALA A 168 -0.54 -16.67 -12.94
CA ALA A 168 0.58 -17.26 -13.67
C ALA A 168 1.78 -16.31 -13.82
N GLY A 169 1.53 -15.01 -14.01
CA GLY A 169 2.58 -14.00 -14.06
C GLY A 169 3.26 -13.74 -12.71
N ILE A 170 2.51 -13.85 -11.61
CA ILE A 170 3.04 -13.76 -10.24
C ILE A 170 3.88 -15.00 -9.93
N ASP A 171 3.35 -16.19 -10.18
CA ASP A 171 4.01 -17.47 -9.91
C ASP A 171 5.33 -17.55 -10.66
N ALA A 172 5.34 -17.22 -11.96
CA ALA A 172 6.57 -17.20 -12.76
C ALA A 172 7.62 -16.20 -12.22
N ALA A 173 7.19 -15.04 -11.70
CA ALA A 173 8.10 -14.06 -11.10
C ALA A 173 8.64 -14.54 -9.75
N TYR A 174 7.81 -15.22 -8.96
CA TYR A 174 8.16 -15.80 -7.67
C TYR A 174 9.13 -16.98 -7.84
N ASP A 175 8.85 -17.91 -8.76
CA ASP A 175 9.73 -19.04 -9.06
C ASP A 175 11.10 -18.56 -9.52
N ALA A 176 11.16 -17.59 -10.43
CA ALA A 176 12.42 -17.00 -10.87
C ALA A 176 13.19 -16.30 -9.74
N PHE A 177 12.50 -15.79 -8.72
CA PHE A 177 13.12 -15.24 -7.53
C PHE A 177 13.66 -16.35 -6.62
N ALA A 178 12.85 -17.40 -6.37
CA ALA A 178 13.26 -18.58 -5.59
C ALA A 178 14.51 -19.25 -6.18
N GLU A 179 14.55 -19.46 -7.49
CA GLU A 179 15.71 -20.02 -8.20
C GLU A 179 16.98 -19.18 -8.01
N ARG A 180 16.84 -17.85 -7.98
CA ARG A 180 17.99 -16.96 -7.74
C ARG A 180 18.53 -17.16 -6.33
N VAL A 181 17.66 -17.15 -5.33
CA VAL A 181 18.04 -17.35 -3.91
C VAL A 181 18.70 -18.72 -3.72
N GLN A 182 18.16 -19.77 -4.34
CA GLN A 182 18.75 -21.11 -4.32
C GLN A 182 20.15 -21.13 -4.95
N ARG A 183 20.37 -20.42 -6.06
CA ARG A 183 21.69 -20.29 -6.67
C ARG A 183 22.69 -19.59 -5.74
N ASP A 184 22.26 -18.56 -5.02
CA ASP A 184 23.14 -17.86 -4.09
C ASP A 184 23.50 -18.75 -2.88
N ALA A 185 22.55 -19.54 -2.38
CA ALA A 185 22.77 -20.52 -1.32
C ALA A 185 23.73 -21.63 -1.74
N ALA A 186 23.61 -22.12 -2.99
CA ALA A 186 24.49 -23.13 -3.54
C ALA A 186 25.92 -22.61 -3.81
N ALA A 187 26.10 -21.30 -3.98
CA ALA A 187 27.38 -20.66 -4.23
C ALA A 187 28.20 -20.39 -2.94
N ASP A 188 27.75 -20.87 -1.78
CA ASP A 188 28.39 -20.72 -0.46
C ASP A 188 28.67 -19.24 -0.10
N LEU A 189 27.80 -18.34 -0.55
CA LEU A 189 27.88 -16.90 -0.31
C LEU A 189 27.49 -16.54 1.12
N ASN A 190 28.13 -17.14 2.14
CA ASN A 190 27.99 -16.85 3.58
C ASN A 190 26.60 -16.34 4.00
N LEU A 191 25.55 -17.00 3.51
CA LEU A 191 24.17 -16.61 3.77
C LEU A 191 23.90 -17.03 5.21
N PRO A 192 23.58 -16.09 6.12
CA PRO A 192 23.27 -16.47 7.50
C PRO A 192 22.14 -17.49 7.45
N ALA A 193 22.30 -18.59 8.20
CA ALA A 193 21.22 -19.55 8.42
C ALA A 193 19.99 -18.77 8.85
N VAL A 194 19.03 -18.60 7.94
CA VAL A 194 17.85 -17.76 8.12
C VAL A 194 17.12 -18.28 9.34
N THR A 195 17.32 -17.64 10.48
CA THR A 195 16.68 -18.06 11.73
C THR A 195 15.28 -17.47 11.70
N PHE A 196 14.31 -18.36 11.55
CA PHE A 196 12.90 -18.06 11.45
C PHE A 196 12.37 -17.64 12.81
N ASN A 197 12.45 -16.35 13.15
CA ASN A 197 11.52 -15.80 14.14
C ASN A 197 10.25 -15.38 13.42
N SER A 198 9.26 -16.27 13.44
CA SER A 198 7.88 -15.97 13.06
C SER A 198 7.27 -15.11 14.17
N SER A 199 7.63 -13.83 14.21
CA SER A 199 6.84 -12.86 14.98
C SER A 199 5.73 -12.38 14.05
N PRO A 200 4.47 -12.80 14.25
CA PRO A 200 3.37 -12.17 13.56
C PRO A 200 3.32 -10.71 14.02
N LEU A 201 3.33 -9.77 13.07
CA LEU A 201 2.78 -8.45 13.31
C LEU A 201 1.35 -8.63 13.88
N PRO A 202 0.96 -7.88 14.92
CA PRO A 202 -0.24 -8.20 15.66
C PRO A 202 -1.46 -8.11 14.74
N ALA A 203 -2.12 -9.25 14.55
CA ALA A 203 -3.48 -9.32 14.06
C ALA A 203 -4.35 -8.42 14.94
N SER A 204 -5.13 -7.55 14.29
CA SER A 204 -6.17 -6.74 14.91
C SER A 204 -6.96 -7.59 15.91
N VAL A 205 -6.84 -7.27 17.20
CA VAL A 205 -7.63 -7.89 18.25
C VAL A 205 -9.10 -7.53 18.05
N ALA A 206 -9.89 -8.54 17.71
CA ALA A 206 -11.34 -8.46 17.70
C ALA A 206 -11.84 -8.00 19.08
N ALA A 207 -12.44 -6.82 19.13
CA ALA A 207 -13.11 -6.34 20.33
C ALA A 207 -14.33 -7.22 20.63
N THR A 208 -14.25 -7.97 21.72
CA THR A 208 -15.40 -8.54 22.41
C THR A 208 -16.10 -7.40 23.16
N THR A 209 -17.32 -7.08 22.78
CA THR A 209 -18.21 -6.28 23.65
C THR A 209 -19.52 -7.02 23.83
N THR A 210 -19.63 -7.69 24.97
CA THR A 210 -20.89 -8.12 25.56
C THR A 210 -21.63 -6.90 26.10
N ALA A 211 -22.88 -6.68 25.70
CA ALA A 211 -23.88 -6.01 26.51
C ALA A 211 -25.27 -6.53 26.14
N SER A 212 -25.97 -7.09 27.14
CA SER A 212 -27.37 -7.46 27.10
C SER A 212 -28.21 -6.35 27.72
N VAL A 213 -29.33 -5.97 27.08
CA VAL A 213 -30.50 -5.33 27.72
C VAL A 213 -31.76 -5.86 27.03
N THR A 214 -32.78 -6.17 27.84
CA THR A 214 -33.97 -6.99 27.49
C THR A 214 -35.27 -6.17 27.48
N THR A 215 -36.25 -6.66 26.69
CA THR A 215 -37.74 -6.50 26.75
C THR A 215 -38.32 -5.17 26.23
N THR A 216 -39.50 -5.06 25.56
CA THR A 216 -40.73 -5.89 25.48
C THR A 216 -41.64 -5.47 24.28
N THR A 217 -42.46 -6.40 23.75
CA THR A 217 -43.88 -6.21 23.25
C THR A 217 -44.13 -5.37 21.96
N THR A 218 -44.88 -5.73 20.90
CA THR A 218 -45.89 -6.77 20.59
C THR A 218 -46.28 -6.77 19.08
N ARG A 219 -46.70 -7.94 18.55
CA ARG A 219 -47.92 -8.23 17.74
C ARG A 219 -48.00 -7.89 16.23
N GLY A 220 -48.47 -8.89 15.46
CA GLY A 220 -49.06 -8.81 14.10
C GLY A 220 -48.38 -9.74 13.09
N ASP A 221 -48.76 -11.02 12.99
CA ASP A 221 -49.73 -11.60 12.03
C ASP A 221 -49.23 -11.54 10.55
N ALA A 222 -48.73 -12.62 9.95
CA ALA A 222 -49.41 -13.78 9.35
C ALA A 222 -50.02 -13.55 7.94
N MET A 223 -49.70 -14.51 7.05
CA MET A 223 -50.38 -14.91 5.79
C MET A 223 -49.97 -14.25 4.46
N GLY A 224 -49.82 -15.11 3.43
CA GLY A 224 -50.05 -14.72 2.03
C GLY A 224 -49.23 -15.45 0.97
N ASP A 225 -49.45 -16.75 0.76
CA ASP A 225 -49.20 -17.41 -0.53
C ASP A 225 -50.03 -16.75 -1.66
N ALA A 226 -49.50 -16.71 -2.89
CA ALA A 226 -50.13 -17.31 -4.09
C ALA A 226 -49.66 -16.67 -5.41
N MET A 227 -49.69 -17.52 -6.44
CA MET A 227 -49.31 -17.32 -7.83
C MET A 227 -50.22 -16.40 -8.65
N GLY A 228 -49.74 -15.99 -9.83
CA GLY A 228 -50.53 -15.58 -10.98
C GLY A 228 -49.70 -14.67 -11.91
N ASP A 229 -49.06 -15.21 -12.95
CA ASP A 229 -49.59 -15.45 -14.30
C ASP A 229 -49.41 -14.25 -15.26
N GLN A 230 -49.19 -14.62 -16.51
CA GLN A 230 -48.57 -13.95 -17.64
C GLN A 230 -49.42 -12.81 -18.21
N THR A 231 -48.78 -11.83 -18.88
CA THR A 231 -49.06 -11.50 -20.30
C THR A 231 -48.17 -10.39 -20.88
N MET A 232 -47.60 -10.71 -22.04
CA MET A 232 -47.34 -9.89 -23.23
C MET A 232 -46.68 -8.49 -23.15
N GLY A 233 -45.56 -8.38 -23.86
CA GLY A 233 -45.58 -7.62 -25.12
C GLY A 233 -44.86 -6.27 -25.16
N HIS A 234 -43.67 -6.29 -25.77
CA HIS A 234 -43.01 -5.19 -26.49
C HIS A 234 -42.61 -3.93 -25.71
N ARG A 235 -41.29 -3.74 -25.57
CA ARG A 235 -40.55 -2.69 -26.29
C ARG A 235 -39.06 -3.00 -26.30
N MET A 236 -38.54 -3.06 -27.51
CA MET A 236 -37.13 -3.04 -27.86
C MET A 236 -36.66 -1.59 -27.67
N GLY A 237 -35.65 -1.35 -26.84
CA GLY A 237 -35.10 -0.01 -26.63
C GLY A 237 -34.27 0.12 -25.36
N ASP A 238 -32.96 0.23 -25.55
CA ASP A 238 -31.99 0.91 -24.69
C ASP A 238 -31.47 0.19 -23.44
N ALA A 239 -30.33 -0.45 -23.69
CA ALA A 239 -29.30 -0.70 -22.71
C ALA A 239 -28.76 0.62 -22.14
N MET A 240 -29.05 0.91 -20.87
CA MET A 240 -28.11 1.54 -19.95
C MET A 240 -28.26 0.83 -18.62
N GLY A 241 -27.27 0.00 -18.26
CA GLY A 241 -27.16 -0.45 -16.88
C GLY A 241 -26.86 0.77 -16.02
N ASP A 242 -27.64 0.98 -14.96
CA ASP A 242 -27.46 2.11 -14.05
C ASP A 242 -25.99 2.16 -13.60
N VAL A 243 -25.27 3.17 -14.07
CA VAL A 243 -23.87 3.36 -13.71
C VAL A 243 -23.86 3.78 -12.25
N MET A 244 -23.26 2.99 -11.36
CA MET A 244 -23.22 3.34 -9.94
C MET A 244 -22.22 4.46 -9.67
N CYS A 245 -22.50 5.25 -8.63
CA CYS A 245 -21.62 6.32 -8.21
C CYS A 245 -20.25 5.76 -7.79
N SER A 246 -19.18 6.36 -8.31
CA SER A 246 -17.80 5.94 -8.00
C SER A 246 -17.38 6.12 -6.54
N MET A 247 -18.14 6.91 -5.77
CA MET A 247 -17.85 7.22 -4.36
C MET A 247 -18.83 6.54 -3.40
N HIS A 248 -20.06 6.27 -3.85
CA HIS A 248 -21.10 5.55 -3.12
C HIS A 248 -21.63 4.40 -3.99
N PRO A 249 -21.06 3.18 -3.87
CA PRO A 249 -21.38 2.06 -4.75
C PRO A 249 -22.84 1.61 -4.68
N ASP A 250 -23.56 1.99 -3.62
CA ASP A 250 -24.96 1.65 -3.38
C ASP A 250 -25.95 2.70 -3.94
N GLN A 251 -25.44 3.77 -4.58
CA GLN A 251 -26.25 4.85 -5.15
C GLN A 251 -26.04 4.95 -6.67
N PRO A 252 -27.11 5.12 -7.46
CA PRO A 252 -26.96 5.33 -8.89
C PRO A 252 -26.29 6.68 -9.17
N ALA A 253 -25.42 6.72 -10.18
CA ALA A 253 -24.90 7.98 -10.70
C ALA A 253 -25.99 8.72 -11.46
N VAL A 254 -25.90 10.05 -11.47
CA VAL A 254 -26.81 10.88 -12.27
C VAL A 254 -26.41 10.75 -13.74
N ASP A 255 -27.37 10.63 -14.65
CA ASP A 255 -27.15 10.42 -16.09
C ASP A 255 -26.03 11.27 -16.68
N GLY A 256 -25.07 10.60 -17.31
CA GLY A 256 -23.89 11.22 -17.94
C GLY A 256 -22.77 11.63 -16.96
N SER A 257 -22.97 11.46 -15.65
CA SER A 257 -21.96 11.71 -14.63
C SER A 257 -21.49 10.41 -13.96
N LYS A 258 -20.30 10.45 -13.34
CA LYS A 258 -19.77 9.33 -12.54
C LYS A 258 -20.24 9.36 -11.07
N TRP A 259 -21.02 10.36 -10.68
CA TRP A 259 -21.33 10.69 -9.28
C TRP A 259 -22.84 10.72 -9.02
N CYS A 260 -23.27 10.34 -7.80
CA CYS A 260 -24.66 10.49 -7.40
C CYS A 260 -25.00 11.96 -7.12
N ALA A 261 -26.31 12.25 -6.98
CA ALA A 261 -26.81 13.60 -6.75
C ALA A 261 -26.14 14.27 -5.53
N ASP A 262 -26.01 13.55 -4.42
CA ASP A 262 -25.38 14.04 -3.19
C ASP A 262 -23.90 14.41 -3.38
N CYS A 263 -23.16 13.62 -4.16
CA CYS A 263 -21.76 13.90 -4.47
C CYS A 263 -21.61 15.15 -5.34
N LEU A 264 -22.49 15.32 -6.33
CA LEU A 264 -22.52 16.51 -7.18
C LEU A 264 -22.92 17.76 -6.37
N GLU A 265 -23.84 17.64 -5.43
CA GLU A 265 -24.25 18.75 -4.57
C GLU A 265 -23.13 19.17 -3.61
N ARG A 266 -22.38 18.20 -3.06
CA ARG A 266 -21.16 18.49 -2.28
C ARG A 266 -20.09 19.17 -3.12
N GLU A 267 -19.86 18.72 -4.36
CA GLU A 267 -18.91 19.38 -5.27
C GLU A 267 -19.33 20.82 -5.57
N ARG A 268 -20.61 21.06 -5.91
CA ARG A 268 -21.13 22.41 -6.15
C ARG A 268 -20.98 23.30 -4.91
N ARG A 269 -21.21 22.76 -3.72
CA ARG A 269 -21.00 23.49 -2.46
C ARG A 269 -19.53 23.81 -2.24
N TRP A 270 -18.63 22.92 -2.62
CA TRP A 270 -17.18 23.12 -2.52
C TRP A 270 -16.70 24.19 -3.53
N GLN A 271 -17.17 24.14 -4.78
CA GLN A 271 -16.86 25.12 -5.82
C GLN A 271 -17.51 26.49 -5.57
N GLY A 272 -18.63 26.55 -4.85
CA GLY A 272 -19.27 27.80 -4.43
C GLY A 272 -18.67 28.45 -3.17
N GLN A 273 -17.73 27.78 -2.50
CA GLN A 273 -17.00 28.29 -1.33
C GLN A 273 -15.56 28.72 -1.65
N SER A 274 -15.13 28.58 -2.90
CA SER A 274 -13.82 28.99 -3.43
C SER A 274 -13.87 30.33 -4.17
#